data_AF-A0A1H0C4F9-F1
#
_entry.id   AF-A0A1H0C4F9-F1
#
_cell.length_a   1.000
_cell.length_b   1.000
_cell.length_c   1.000
_cell.angle_alpha   90.00
_cell.angle_beta   90.00
_cell.angle_gamma   90.00
#
_symmetry.space_group_name_H-M   'P 1'
#
loop_
_entity.id
_entity.type
_entity.pdbx_description
1 polymer ?
#
loop_
_entity_poly.entity_id
_entity_poly.type
_entity_poly.pdbx_seq_one_letter_code
_entity_poly.pdbx_strand_id
1 'polypeptide(L)'
;MEQIKQLDFSVEWCAPGMLRQYYSIRECDVFSKVAAGEYGLKVLPERWHGLIHEAIAIKRLEPIREYSSQLKRLRDLVELLRLIHTESTFFHKQIRH
;
A
#
# COMPACT_ATOMS: atom_id res chain seq x y z
N MET A 1 22.51 -5.64 -0.28
CA MET A 1 21.50 -6.55 -0.89
C MET A 1 20.44 -6.98 0.12
N GLU A 2 20.82 -7.43 1.33
CA GLU A 2 19.88 -7.92 2.35
C GLU A 2 18.83 -6.88 2.79
N GLN A 3 19.25 -5.63 3.04
CA GLN A 3 18.34 -4.54 3.43
C GLN A 3 17.30 -4.19 2.33
N ILE A 4 17.66 -4.37 1.06
CA ILE A 4 16.75 -4.14 -0.07
C ILE A 4 15.68 -5.22 -0.10
N LYS A 5 16.06 -6.49 0.11
CA LYS A 5 15.11 -7.61 0.20
C LYS A 5 14.13 -7.46 1.36
N GLN A 6 14.63 -7.00 2.51
CA GLN A 6 13.79 -6.71 3.67
C GLN A 6 12.79 -5.58 3.38
N LEU A 7 13.23 -4.51 2.71
CA LEU A 7 12.33 -3.44 2.29
C LEU A 7 11.31 -3.91 1.24
N ASP A 8 11.72 -4.73 0.27
CA ASP A 8 10.82 -5.33 -0.72
C ASP A 8 9.72 -6.17 -0.03
N PHE A 9 10.10 -6.97 0.97
CA PHE A 9 9.16 -7.73 1.78
C PHE A 9 8.19 -6.83 2.55
N SER A 10 8.69 -5.78 3.22
CA SER A 10 7.82 -4.81 3.93
C SER A 10 6.87 -4.09 2.98
N VAL A 11 7.31 -3.71 1.78
CA VAL A 11 6.45 -3.06 0.78
C VAL A 11 5.36 -4.01 0.27
N GLU A 12 5.70 -5.26 -0.12
CA GLU A 12 4.71 -6.26 -0.57
C GLU A 12 3.70 -6.62 0.51
N TRP A 13 4.12 -6.63 1.77
CA TRP A 13 3.29 -7.09 2.86
C TRP A 13 2.39 -5.99 3.42
N CYS A 14 2.99 -4.84 3.74
CA CYS A 14 2.30 -3.79 4.48
C CYS A 14 1.38 -2.97 3.58
N ALA A 15 1.82 -2.54 2.40
CA ALA A 15 1.02 -1.65 1.57
C ALA A 15 -0.28 -2.33 1.07
N PRO A 16 -0.24 -3.49 0.39
CA PRO A 16 -1.46 -4.20 -0.02
C PRO A 16 -2.32 -4.69 1.15
N GLY A 17 -1.69 -5.10 2.27
CA GLY A 17 -2.41 -5.56 3.46
C GLY A 17 -3.25 -4.46 4.10
N MET A 18 -2.68 -3.25 4.21
CA MET A 18 -3.36 -2.09 4.77
C MET A 18 -4.45 -1.55 3.82
N LEU A 19 -4.19 -1.55 2.51
CA LEU A 19 -5.20 -1.21 1.51
C LEU A 19 -6.41 -2.14 1.60
N ARG A 20 -6.19 -3.45 1.73
CA ARG A 20 -7.29 -4.40 1.90
C ARG A 20 -8.12 -4.12 3.15
N GLN A 21 -7.48 -3.83 4.29
CA GLN A 21 -8.21 -3.47 5.51
C GLN A 21 -9.03 -2.19 5.32
N TYR A 22 -8.43 -1.16 4.72
CA TYR A 22 -9.10 0.11 4.47
C TYR A 22 -10.34 -0.05 3.57
N TYR A 23 -10.24 -0.85 2.51
CA TYR A 23 -11.35 -1.04 1.57
C TYR A 23 -12.37 -2.07 2.03
N SER A 24 -12.00 -3.15 2.72
CA SER A 24 -12.98 -4.09 3.28
C SER A 24 -13.88 -3.42 4.32
N ILE A 25 -13.38 -2.41 5.06
CA ILE A 25 -14.20 -1.61 5.98
C ILE A 25 -15.15 -0.67 5.20
N ARG A 26 -14.77 -0.17 4.03
CA ARG A 26 -15.57 0.77 3.23
C ARG A 26 -16.56 0.10 2.26
N GLU A 27 -16.23 -1.07 1.73
CA GLU A 27 -16.97 -1.70 0.61
C GLU A 27 -17.40 -3.15 0.86
N CYS A 28 -17.21 -3.69 2.07
CA CYS A 28 -17.62 -5.05 2.46
C CYS A 28 -17.05 -6.22 1.61
N ASP A 29 -16.01 -5.99 0.81
CA ASP A 29 -15.41 -7.03 -0.04
C ASP A 29 -13.91 -7.29 0.27
N VAL A 30 -13.46 -8.52 0.04
CA VAL A 30 -12.08 -8.98 0.31
C VAL A 30 -11.31 -9.09 -1.00
N PHE A 31 -10.58 -8.02 -1.36
CA PHE A 31 -9.73 -8.00 -2.54
C PHE A 31 -8.43 -8.82 -2.35
N SER A 32 -7.95 -9.48 -3.41
CA SER A 32 -6.59 -10.05 -3.43
C SER A 32 -5.55 -8.93 -3.24
N LYS A 33 -4.30 -9.25 -2.84
CA LYS A 33 -3.24 -8.22 -2.67
C LYS A 33 -3.03 -7.38 -3.94
N VAL A 34 -3.08 -8.02 -5.10
CA VAL A 34 -2.94 -7.36 -6.40
C VAL A 34 -4.17 -6.50 -6.69
N ALA A 35 -5.38 -7.03 -6.52
CA ALA A 35 -6.62 -6.28 -6.73
C ALA A 35 -6.74 -5.06 -5.79
N ALA A 36 -6.28 -5.19 -4.54
CA ALA A 36 -6.23 -4.08 -3.60
C ALA A 36 -5.24 -2.98 -4.04
N GLY A 37 -4.10 -3.37 -4.62
CA GLY A 37 -3.18 -2.43 -5.24
C GLY A 37 -3.79 -1.74 -6.46
N GLU A 38 -4.39 -2.50 -7.38
CA GLU A 38 -5.04 -1.97 -8.59
C GLU A 38 -6.20 -1.02 -8.26
N TYR A 39 -6.98 -1.32 -7.22
CA TYR A 39 -8.00 -0.42 -6.72
C TYR A 39 -7.38 0.82 -6.08
N GLY A 40 -6.31 0.68 -5.31
CA GLY A 40 -5.53 1.79 -4.74
C GLY A 40 -5.08 2.80 -5.79
N LEU A 41 -4.66 2.36 -6.98
CA LEU A 41 -4.29 3.24 -8.09
C LEU A 41 -5.47 4.10 -8.60
N LYS A 42 -6.72 3.63 -8.45
CA LYS A 42 -7.91 4.36 -8.90
C LYS A 42 -8.36 5.43 -7.92
N VAL A 43 -8.11 5.24 -6.62
CA VAL A 43 -8.71 6.06 -5.56
C VAL A 43 -7.71 6.90 -4.77
N LEU A 44 -6.43 6.53 -4.77
CA LEU A 44 -5.38 7.29 -4.09
C LEU A 44 -4.74 8.32 -5.02
N PRO A 45 -4.28 9.47 -4.50
CA PRO A 45 -3.54 10.46 -5.27
C PRO A 45 -2.30 9.86 -5.94
N GLU A 46 -1.95 10.38 -7.13
CA GLU A 46 -0.85 9.89 -7.98
C GLU A 46 0.50 9.78 -7.27
N ARG A 47 0.74 10.60 -6.24
CA ARG A 47 1.98 10.54 -5.44
C ARG A 47 2.27 9.16 -4.84
N TRP A 48 1.24 8.33 -4.66
CA TRP A 48 1.37 6.98 -4.10
C TRP A 48 1.51 5.90 -5.18
N HIS A 49 1.22 6.22 -6.44
CA HIS A 49 1.11 5.22 -7.51
C HIS A 49 2.43 4.50 -7.74
N GLY A 50 3.57 5.20 -7.69
CA GLY A 50 4.88 4.56 -7.83
C GLY A 50 5.11 3.43 -6.82
N LEU A 51 4.72 3.64 -5.56
CA LEU A 51 4.88 2.64 -4.51
C LEU A 51 3.93 1.46 -4.70
N ILE A 52 2.71 1.74 -5.13
CA ILE A 52 1.68 0.74 -5.39
C ILE A 52 2.06 -0.11 -6.61
N HIS A 53 2.56 0.50 -7.68
CA HIS A 53 3.08 -0.20 -8.86
C HIS A 53 4.23 -1.13 -8.50
N GLU A 54 5.22 -0.67 -7.72
CA GLU A 54 6.30 -1.55 -7.25
C GLU A 54 5.78 -2.69 -6.37
N ALA A 55 4.82 -2.44 -5.48
CA ALA A 55 4.24 -3.49 -4.65
C ALA A 55 3.54 -4.58 -5.48
N ILE A 56 2.79 -4.19 -6.52
CA ILE A 56 2.16 -5.11 -7.48
C ILE A 56 3.22 -5.88 -8.27
N ALA A 57 4.22 -5.18 -8.82
CA ALA A 57 5.29 -5.78 -9.61
C ALA A 57 6.09 -6.80 -8.79
N ILE A 58 6.47 -6.47 -7.56
CA ILE A 58 7.15 -7.40 -6.63
C ILE A 58 6.27 -8.63 -6.39
N LYS A 59 4.96 -8.45 -6.19
CA LYS A 59 4.03 -9.57 -5.98
C LYS A 59 3.94 -10.48 -7.21
N ARG A 60 4.02 -9.91 -8.41
CA ARG A 60 4.00 -10.63 -9.69
C ARG A 60 5.36 -11.18 -10.11
N LEU A 61 6.42 -10.92 -9.33
CA LEU A 61 7.81 -11.24 -9.67
C LEU A 61 8.29 -10.52 -10.95
N GLU A 62 7.75 -9.33 -11.21
CA GLU A 62 8.11 -8.46 -12.32
C GLU A 62 9.28 -7.53 -11.94
N PRO A 63 10.21 -7.24 -12.86
CA PRO A 63 11.41 -6.43 -12.57
C PRO A 63 11.14 -4.91 -12.55
N ILE A 64 9.88 -4.48 -12.55
CA ILE A 64 9.50 -3.06 -12.63
C ILE A 64 9.92 -2.33 -11.34
N ARG A 65 10.51 -1.14 -11.50
CA ARG A 65 10.99 -0.26 -10.43
C ARG A 65 10.70 1.19 -10.79
N GLU A 66 10.06 1.90 -9.87
CA GLU A 66 9.65 3.31 -9.96
C GLU A 66 10.56 4.21 -9.11
N TYR A 67 11.25 3.63 -8.12
CA TYR A 67 12.14 4.36 -7.21
C TYR A 67 13.61 4.15 -7.56
N SER A 68 14.30 5.25 -7.83
CA SER A 68 15.78 5.29 -7.89
C SER A 68 16.43 5.46 -6.51
N SER A 69 15.67 5.83 -5.48
CA SER A 69 16.15 6.06 -4.11
C SER A 69 15.38 5.23 -3.09
N GLN A 70 16.09 4.31 -2.43
CA GLN A 70 15.52 3.46 -1.36
C GLN A 70 15.06 4.28 -0.16
N LEU A 71 15.74 5.39 0.15
CA LEU A 71 15.34 6.26 1.27
C LEU A 71 14.02 6.99 0.97
N LYS A 72 13.84 7.45 -0.27
CA LYS A 72 12.55 8.02 -0.71
C LYS A 72 11.44 6.98 -0.64
N ARG A 73 11.70 5.78 -1.17
CA ARG A 73 10.76 4.64 -1.13
C ARG A 73 10.32 4.29 0.29
N LEU A 74 11.26 4.23 1.23
CA LEU A 74 10.96 3.97 2.64
C LEU A 74 10.12 5.08 3.27
N ARG A 75 10.44 6.36 2.99
CA ARG A 75 9.63 7.48 3.49
C ARG A 75 8.20 7.42 2.96
N ASP A 76 8.02 7.24 1.67
CA ASP A 76 6.71 7.14 1.04
C ASP A 76 5.91 5.96 1.61
N LEU A 77 6.56 4.81 1.86
CA LEU A 77 5.94 3.68 2.53
C LEU A 77 5.43 4.06 3.93
N VAL A 78 6.27 4.68 4.76
CA VAL A 78 5.89 5.08 6.12
C VAL A 78 4.75 6.09 6.09
N GLU A 79 4.78 7.06 5.18
CA GLU A 79 3.72 8.06 5.05
C GLU A 79 2.40 7.46 4.56
N LEU A 80 2.43 6.54 3.59
CA LEU A 80 1.24 5.82 3.13
C LEU A 80 0.62 4.99 4.27
N LEU A 81 1.44 4.29 5.05
CA LEU A 81 0.96 3.51 6.20
C LEU A 81 0.31 4.41 7.26
N ARG A 82 0.88 5.59 7.53
CA ARG A 82 0.27 6.59 8.43
C ARG A 82 -1.04 7.11 7.90
N LEU A 83 -1.13 7.43 6.60
CA LEU A 83 -2.37 7.87 5.96
C LEU A 83 -3.47 6.83 6.17
N ILE A 84 -3.20 5.58 5.79
CA ILE A 84 -4.18 4.49 5.89
C ILE A 84 -4.59 4.25 7.35
N HIS A 85 -3.65 4.29 8.30
CA HIS A 85 -3.94 4.16 9.73
C HIS A 85 -4.86 5.27 10.25
N THR A 86 -4.57 6.52 9.91
CA THR A 86 -5.39 7.69 10.32
C THR A 86 -6.79 7.59 9.76
N GLU A 87 -6.91 7.31 8.46
CA GLU A 87 -8.19 7.13 7.78
C GLU A 87 -9.02 6.00 8.42
N SER A 88 -8.40 4.84 8.67
CA SER A 88 -9.09 3.69 9.28
C SER A 88 -9.57 3.97 10.71
N THR A 89 -8.77 4.72 11.49
CA THR A 89 -9.14 5.16 12.84
C THR A 89 -10.31 6.16 12.81
N PHE A 90 -10.34 7.04 11.81
CA PHE A 90 -11.44 7.99 11.64
C PHE A 90 -12.77 7.27 11.31
N PHE A 91 -12.76 6.35 10.34
CA PHE A 91 -13.93 5.54 9.99
C PHE A 91 -14.46 4.72 11.17
N HIS A 92 -13.58 4.08 11.95
CA HIS A 92 -13.98 3.32 13.14
C HIS A 92 -14.69 4.17 14.20
N LYS A 93 -14.27 5.44 14.36
CA LYS A 93 -14.95 6.38 15.28
C LYS A 93 -16.31 6.82 14.77
N GLN A 94 -16.49 6.97 13.46
CA GLN A 94 -17.73 7.44 12.86
C GLN A 94 -18.86 6.39 12.87
N ILE A 95 -18.53 5.10 12.84
CA ILE A 95 -19.50 3.99 12.86
C ILE A 95 -19.98 3.65 14.29
N ARG A 96 -19.31 4.16 15.33
CA ARG A 96 -19.62 3.89 16.75
C ARG A 96 -20.44 4.99 17.45
N HIS A 97 -21.00 5.92 16.69
CA HIS A 97 -21.96 6.93 17.16
C HIS A 97 -23.27 6.80 16.38
#